data_AF-A0A953T178-F1
#
_entry.id   AF-A0A953T178-F1
#
_cell.length_a   1.000
_cell.length_b   1.000
_cell.length_c   1.000
_cell.angle_alpha   90.00
_cell.angle_beta   90.00
_cell.angle_gamma   90.00
#
_symmetry.space_group_name_H-M   'P 1'
#
loop_
_entity.id
_entity.type
_entity.pdbx_description
1 polymer ?
#
loop_
_entity_poly.entity_id
_entity_poly.type
_entity_poly.pdbx_seq_one_letter_code
_entity_poly.pdbx_strand_id
1 'polypeptide(L)'
;MERRYTILLLLLFVFSANAQIVDIPDPNFKNALVHFEVVDTTGNGLGDSVADTNGDGEIQLSEAEAVIGLIVSYYSITSLEGIQSFTNLEVLKSRGNFVETVDLSQNVQLEWLHLSTNPLISIDVSHNTNLKRLFVYNNELTTLDVSQNVNLESLRCYTNNLTELNIANGNNTTLDNFLAYENPELTCIQVDDEDFANAQPDWIKDDSAVYSEDCTLGVADIENEFQLTLFPNPVTQVLFIDSPLQIHGAILILDVQGHVIRHIAASNTIDVSALHSGIYFLKIASERQTVVKKFIKK
;
A
#
# COMPACT_ATOMS: atom_id res chain seq x y z
N MET A 1 54.36 -60.49 -3.69
CA MET A 1 52.96 -60.45 -3.24
C MET A 1 52.83 -59.18 -2.39
N GLU A 2 52.73 -58.03 -3.05
CA GLU A 2 52.75 -56.73 -2.37
C GLU A 2 51.33 -56.31 -1.98
N ARG A 3 51.09 -56.16 -0.68
CA ARG A 3 49.83 -55.63 -0.15
C ARG A 3 49.89 -54.11 -0.21
N ARG A 4 49.20 -53.53 -1.21
CA ARG A 4 48.95 -52.09 -1.27
C ARG A 4 47.83 -51.76 -0.27
N TYR A 5 48.18 -51.06 0.80
CA TYR A 5 47.21 -50.48 1.73
C TYR A 5 46.68 -49.17 1.12
N THR A 6 45.44 -49.17 0.66
CA THR A 6 44.74 -47.97 0.25
C THR A 6 44.28 -47.25 1.52
N ILE A 7 44.96 -46.17 1.88
CA ILE A 7 44.54 -45.26 2.96
C ILE A 7 43.30 -44.51 2.45
N LEU A 8 42.13 -44.83 2.99
CA LEU A 8 40.89 -44.09 2.75
C LEU A 8 40.98 -42.80 3.56
N LEU A 9 41.40 -41.71 2.92
CA LEU A 9 41.35 -40.36 3.49
C LEU A 9 39.87 -39.96 3.59
N LEU A 10 39.31 -40.06 4.80
CA LEU A 10 37.99 -39.53 5.11
C LEU A 10 38.11 -38.00 5.14
N LEU A 11 37.81 -37.36 4.00
CA LEU A 11 37.61 -35.92 3.93
C LEU A 11 36.36 -35.58 4.76
N LEU A 12 36.57 -35.23 6.02
CA LEU A 12 35.61 -34.46 6.81
C LEU A 12 35.44 -33.10 6.11
N PHE A 13 34.47 -33.04 5.21
CA PHE A 13 33.91 -31.76 4.78
C PHE A 13 33.24 -31.15 6.01
N VAL A 14 33.98 -30.29 6.72
CA VAL A 14 33.38 -29.32 7.62
C VAL A 14 32.61 -28.37 6.71
N PHE A 15 31.32 -28.62 6.53
CA PHE A 15 30.40 -27.61 6.06
C PHE A 15 30.39 -26.53 7.15
N SER A 16 31.20 -25.49 7.00
CA SER A 16 30.92 -24.21 7.63
C SER A 16 29.64 -23.72 6.96
N ALA A 17 28.49 -24.02 7.57
CA ALA A 17 27.27 -23.29 7.32
C ALA A 17 27.56 -21.86 7.78
N ASN A 18 28.07 -21.02 6.88
CA ASN A 18 28.10 -19.59 7.14
C ASN A 18 26.63 -19.19 7.26
N ALA A 19 26.24 -18.70 8.43
CA ALA A 19 24.91 -18.18 8.62
C ALA A 19 24.70 -17.04 7.61
N GLN A 20 23.56 -17.07 6.92
CA GLN A 20 23.25 -16.07 5.90
C GLN A 20 23.11 -14.71 6.57
N ILE A 21 23.87 -13.71 6.11
CA ILE A 21 23.80 -12.34 6.63
C ILE A 21 22.59 -11.64 6.01
N VAL A 22 21.82 -10.93 6.84
CA VAL A 22 20.71 -10.08 6.41
C VAL A 22 21.25 -8.78 5.83
N ASP A 23 20.81 -8.42 4.63
CA ASP A 23 21.15 -7.15 4.01
C ASP A 23 20.35 -6.03 4.67
N ILE A 24 21.05 -5.07 5.28
CA ILE A 24 20.48 -3.93 6.01
C ILE A 24 21.23 -2.68 5.52
N PRO A 25 20.78 -2.06 4.43
CA PRO A 25 21.52 -0.97 3.79
C PRO A 25 21.46 0.35 4.56
N ASP A 26 20.43 0.57 5.38
CA ASP A 26 20.34 1.76 6.22
C ASP A 26 21.33 1.67 7.40
N PRO A 27 22.33 2.56 7.49
CA PRO A 27 23.35 2.48 8.51
C PRO A 27 22.82 2.78 9.91
N ASN A 28 21.77 3.59 10.06
CA ASN A 28 21.17 3.87 11.35
C ASN A 28 20.37 2.67 11.84
N PHE A 29 19.68 1.97 10.94
CA PHE A 29 18.96 0.74 11.26
C PHE A 29 19.94 -0.37 11.64
N LYS A 30 21.00 -0.59 10.85
CA LYS A 30 22.06 -1.54 11.19
C LYS A 30 22.70 -1.21 12.55
N ASN A 31 23.04 0.06 12.77
CA ASN A 31 23.62 0.50 14.03
C ASN A 31 22.67 0.30 15.23
N ALA A 32 21.37 0.54 15.05
CA ALA A 32 20.35 0.28 16.06
C ALA A 32 20.34 -1.21 16.46
N LEU A 33 20.31 -2.11 15.48
CA LEU A 33 20.24 -3.56 15.69
C LEU A 33 21.50 -4.13 16.37
N VAL A 34 22.67 -3.61 16.01
CA VAL A 34 23.96 -4.13 16.49
C VAL A 34 24.33 -3.57 17.87
N HIS A 35 24.05 -2.30 18.14
CA HIS A 35 24.66 -1.60 19.30
C HIS A 35 23.68 -1.18 20.40
N PHE A 36 22.37 -1.27 20.19
CA PHE A 36 21.38 -0.79 21.15
C PHE A 36 20.42 -1.89 21.59
N GLU A 37 19.92 -1.77 22.82
CA GLU A 37 18.89 -2.65 23.38
C GLU A 37 17.54 -2.33 22.73
N VAL A 38 17.32 -2.85 21.53
CA VAL A 38 16.12 -2.62 20.71
C VAL A 38 15.21 -3.85 20.64
N VAL A 39 15.70 -5.03 21.03
CA VAL A 39 14.92 -6.27 21.03
C VAL A 39 14.20 -6.40 22.37
N ASP A 40 12.88 -6.63 22.35
CA ASP A 40 12.06 -6.88 23.53
C ASP A 40 11.91 -8.39 23.75
N THR A 41 12.68 -8.94 24.68
CA THR A 41 12.64 -10.38 25.02
C THR A 41 11.64 -10.71 26.13
N THR A 42 11.14 -9.70 26.84
CA THR A 42 10.25 -9.87 28.00
C THR A 42 8.78 -9.57 27.71
N GLY A 43 8.48 -9.02 26.53
CA GLY A 43 7.13 -8.64 26.09
C GLY A 43 6.58 -7.42 26.84
N ASN A 44 7.45 -6.64 27.49
CA ASN A 44 7.03 -5.47 28.27
C ASN A 44 6.88 -4.19 27.42
N GLY A 45 7.26 -4.27 26.14
CA GLY A 45 7.19 -3.19 25.16
C GLY A 45 8.43 -2.29 25.12
N LEU A 46 9.52 -2.65 25.80
CA LEU A 46 10.81 -1.96 25.82
C LEU A 46 11.90 -2.92 25.34
N GLY A 47 12.89 -2.37 24.63
CA GLY A 47 14.07 -3.15 24.28
C GLY A 47 14.94 -3.43 25.52
N ASP A 48 15.37 -4.69 25.64
CA ASP A 48 16.20 -5.20 26.74
C ASP A 48 17.39 -6.04 26.26
N SER A 49 17.53 -6.27 24.95
CA SER A 49 18.71 -6.87 24.35
C SER A 49 19.03 -6.30 22.97
N VAL A 50 20.28 -6.51 22.52
CA VAL A 50 20.69 -6.26 21.13
C VAL A 50 20.17 -7.39 20.21
N ALA A 51 20.10 -7.12 18.91
CA ALA A 51 19.78 -8.15 17.91
C ALA A 51 21.02 -8.95 17.47
N ASP A 52 22.20 -8.32 17.44
CA ASP A 52 23.49 -9.00 17.22
C ASP A 52 23.89 -9.76 18.50
N THR A 53 23.49 -11.02 18.58
CA THR A 53 23.68 -11.89 19.74
C THR A 53 25.08 -12.48 19.82
N ASN A 54 25.77 -12.58 18.68
CA ASN A 54 27.09 -13.16 18.61
C ASN A 54 28.22 -12.10 18.70
N GLY A 55 27.89 -10.82 18.54
CA GLY A 55 28.77 -9.67 18.67
C GLY A 55 29.77 -9.51 17.53
N ASP A 56 29.47 -10.03 16.34
CA ASP A 56 30.34 -9.95 15.16
C ASP A 56 30.12 -8.70 14.30
N GLY A 57 29.15 -7.86 14.69
CA GLY A 57 28.81 -6.62 13.99
C GLY A 57 27.88 -6.82 12.80
N GLU A 58 27.50 -8.06 12.49
CA GLU A 58 26.53 -8.40 11.47
C GLU A 58 25.22 -8.89 12.09
N ILE A 59 24.17 -8.99 11.26
CA ILE A 59 22.91 -9.60 11.68
C ILE A 59 22.73 -10.83 10.81
N GLN A 60 22.79 -12.01 11.41
CA GLN A 60 22.52 -13.23 10.67
C GLN A 60 21.02 -13.54 10.65
N LEU A 61 20.60 -14.32 9.66
CA LEU A 61 19.20 -14.71 9.49
C LEU A 61 18.66 -15.38 10.76
N SER A 62 19.46 -16.24 11.40
CA SER A 62 19.06 -16.86 12.67
C SER A 62 18.84 -15.87 13.81
N GLU A 63 19.54 -14.73 13.80
CA GLU A 63 19.36 -13.69 14.80
C GLU A 63 18.09 -12.88 14.50
N ALA A 64 17.88 -12.50 13.23
CA ALA A 64 16.66 -11.84 12.80
C ALA A 64 15.40 -12.69 13.07
N GLU A 65 15.46 -13.99 12.81
CA GLU A 65 14.38 -14.95 13.08
C GLU A 65 14.14 -15.16 14.59
N ALA A 66 15.11 -14.87 15.46
CA ALA A 66 14.94 -14.98 16.91
C ALA A 66 14.26 -13.75 17.53
N VAL A 67 14.17 -12.63 16.81
CA VAL A 67 13.57 -11.39 17.30
C VAL A 67 12.05 -11.46 17.20
N ILE A 68 11.39 -11.35 18.35
CA ILE A 68 9.92 -11.34 18.48
C ILE A 68 9.38 -9.90 18.59
N GLY A 69 10.09 -9.02 19.30
CA GLY A 69 9.73 -7.61 19.42
C GLY A 69 10.91 -6.71 19.09
N LEU A 70 10.69 -5.69 18.26
CA LEU A 70 11.71 -4.76 17.79
C LEU A 70 11.28 -3.30 18.00
N ILE A 71 12.08 -2.56 18.75
CA ILE A 71 11.83 -1.20 19.23
C ILE A 71 12.94 -0.27 18.72
N VAL A 72 12.80 0.17 17.47
CA VAL A 72 13.76 1.03 16.76
C VAL A 72 13.23 2.45 16.57
N SER A 73 12.62 3.03 17.62
CA SER A 73 12.05 4.38 17.56
C SER A 73 13.10 5.47 17.81
N TYR A 74 13.03 6.57 17.06
CA TYR A 74 13.91 7.75 17.20
C TYR A 74 15.40 7.56 16.86
N TYR A 75 15.71 6.67 15.92
CA TYR A 75 17.08 6.40 15.49
C TYR A 75 17.47 7.11 14.18
N SER A 76 16.61 7.99 13.65
CA SER A 76 16.83 8.64 12.34
C SER A 76 16.95 7.63 11.19
N ILE A 77 16.22 6.52 11.29
CA ILE A 77 16.18 5.47 10.26
C ILE A 77 15.44 6.01 9.04
N THR A 78 16.01 5.83 7.85
CA THR A 78 15.41 6.24 6.57
C THR A 78 14.81 5.07 5.80
N SER A 79 15.34 3.86 6.00
CA SER A 79 14.81 2.62 5.42
C SER A 79 14.83 1.48 6.43
N LEU A 80 13.74 0.70 6.45
CA LEU A 80 13.64 -0.56 7.21
C LEU A 80 13.98 -1.78 6.34
N GLU A 81 14.57 -1.60 5.17
CA GLU A 81 15.02 -2.71 4.33
C GLU A 81 15.89 -3.70 5.12
N GLY A 82 15.58 -4.99 4.96
CA GLY A 82 16.11 -6.09 5.78
C GLY A 82 15.11 -6.60 6.82
N ILE A 83 14.09 -5.80 7.19
CA ILE A 83 13.03 -6.20 8.14
C ILE A 83 12.27 -7.45 7.67
N GLN A 84 12.24 -7.73 6.38
CA GLN A 84 11.63 -8.93 5.79
C GLN A 84 12.25 -10.24 6.30
N SER A 85 13.48 -10.19 6.83
CA SER A 85 14.14 -11.37 7.41
C SER A 85 13.72 -11.65 8.87
N PHE A 86 13.00 -10.73 9.51
CA PHE A 86 12.50 -10.85 10.88
C PHE A 86 11.12 -11.52 10.86
N THR A 87 11.07 -12.76 10.39
CA THR A 87 9.81 -13.46 10.04
C THR A 87 8.93 -13.82 11.25
N ASN A 88 9.52 -13.93 12.44
CA ASN A 88 8.81 -14.20 13.70
C ASN A 88 8.45 -12.92 14.48
N LEU A 89 8.56 -11.74 13.84
CA LEU A 89 8.31 -10.46 14.49
C LEU A 89 6.81 -10.27 14.78
N GLU A 90 6.47 -10.13 16.06
CA GLU A 90 5.11 -9.87 16.57
C GLU A 90 4.92 -8.38 16.90
N VAL A 91 5.99 -7.67 17.29
CA VAL A 91 5.93 -6.24 17.66
C VAL A 91 6.99 -5.46 16.89
N LEU A 92 6.58 -4.43 16.15
CA LEU A 92 7.47 -3.47 15.52
C LEU A 92 7.11 -2.04 15.92
N LYS A 93 8.03 -1.35 16.61
CA LYS A 93 7.91 0.08 16.93
C LYS A 93 9.05 0.88 16.33
N SER A 94 8.77 1.59 15.24
CA SER A 94 9.71 2.46 14.52
C SER A 94 9.18 3.90 14.46
N ARG A 95 8.67 4.41 15.59
CA ARG A 95 8.13 5.77 15.69
C ARG A 95 9.25 6.80 15.59
N GLY A 96 8.98 7.94 14.96
CA GLY A 96 9.87 9.10 15.01
C GLY A 96 11.14 8.92 14.19
N ASN A 97 11.01 8.35 13.00
CA ASN A 97 12.07 8.13 12.04
C ASN A 97 11.74 8.89 10.73
N PHE A 98 12.46 8.59 9.65
CA PHE A 98 12.30 9.20 8.33
C PHE A 98 11.95 8.13 7.27
N VAL A 99 11.17 7.13 7.65
CA VAL A 99 10.77 6.03 6.77
C VAL A 99 9.68 6.48 5.80
N GLU A 100 9.98 6.54 4.50
CA GLU A 100 9.00 6.92 3.46
C GLU A 100 8.19 5.74 2.93
N THR A 101 8.80 4.55 2.92
CA THR A 101 8.17 3.30 2.49
C THR A 101 8.61 2.14 3.37
N VAL A 102 7.76 1.13 3.52
CA VAL A 102 8.06 -0.08 4.26
C VAL A 102 7.37 -1.28 3.60
N ASP A 103 8.08 -2.39 3.49
CA ASP A 103 7.53 -3.67 3.06
C ASP A 103 7.52 -4.63 4.26
N LEU A 104 6.31 -4.97 4.71
CA LEU A 104 6.06 -5.86 5.85
C LEU A 104 5.42 -7.19 5.40
N SER A 105 5.48 -7.52 4.11
CA SER A 105 4.81 -8.68 3.52
C SER A 105 5.29 -10.02 4.09
N GLN A 106 6.52 -10.07 4.61
CA GLN A 106 7.09 -11.27 5.24
C GLN A 106 6.87 -11.32 6.76
N ASN A 107 6.48 -10.21 7.40
CA ASN A 107 6.28 -10.11 8.84
C ASN A 107 4.82 -10.48 9.21
N VAL A 108 4.37 -11.64 8.76
CA VAL A 108 2.96 -12.09 8.87
C VAL A 108 2.49 -12.32 10.31
N GLN A 109 3.44 -12.44 11.25
CA GLN A 109 3.18 -12.63 12.67
C GLN A 109 2.94 -11.33 13.43
N LEU A 110 3.04 -10.16 12.79
CA LEU A 110 2.86 -8.87 13.45
C LEU A 110 1.47 -8.74 14.11
N GLU A 111 1.49 -8.47 15.41
CA GLU A 111 0.31 -8.14 16.23
C GLU A 111 0.27 -6.65 16.59
N TRP A 112 1.43 -6.00 16.72
CA TRP A 112 1.51 -4.57 17.03
C TRP A 112 2.52 -3.86 16.12
N LEU A 113 1.98 -2.99 15.27
CA LEU A 113 2.75 -2.13 14.39
C LEU A 113 2.61 -0.64 14.79
N HIS A 114 3.75 0.01 15.04
CA HIS A 114 3.83 1.43 15.36
C HIS A 114 4.84 2.15 14.48
N LEU A 115 4.33 2.90 13.50
CA LEU A 115 5.10 3.65 12.50
C LEU A 115 4.76 5.16 12.51
N SER A 116 4.13 5.66 13.58
CA SER A 116 3.76 7.07 13.68
C SER A 116 4.96 8.01 13.60
N THR A 117 4.76 9.25 13.18
CA THR A 117 5.87 10.23 13.09
C THR A 117 6.95 9.75 12.13
N ASN A 118 6.53 9.41 10.92
CA ASN A 118 7.38 9.15 9.75
C ASN A 118 6.77 9.91 8.55
N PRO A 119 7.47 10.04 7.41
CA PRO A 119 6.91 10.57 6.17
C PRO A 119 6.31 9.47 5.27
N LEU A 120 5.58 8.48 5.83
CA LEU A 120 4.99 7.41 5.02
C LEU A 120 3.87 7.97 4.12
N ILE A 121 3.93 7.66 2.83
CA ILE A 121 2.92 8.06 1.83
C ILE A 121 1.86 6.96 1.63
N SER A 122 2.27 5.71 1.80
CA SER A 122 1.41 4.54 1.75
C SER A 122 1.91 3.44 2.68
N ILE A 123 1.03 2.52 3.01
CA ILE A 123 1.35 1.30 3.75
C ILE A 123 0.42 0.18 3.31
N ASP A 124 0.97 -1.02 3.06
CA ASP A 124 0.20 -2.23 2.83
C ASP A 124 0.31 -3.13 4.07
N VAL A 125 -0.83 -3.38 4.71
CA VAL A 125 -0.95 -4.27 5.88
C VAL A 125 -1.81 -5.51 5.59
N SER A 126 -2.12 -5.77 4.31
CA SER A 126 -3.00 -6.88 3.88
C SER A 126 -2.46 -8.27 4.25
N HIS A 127 -1.15 -8.40 4.37
CA HIS A 127 -0.48 -9.66 4.75
C HIS A 127 -0.36 -9.82 6.28
N ASN A 128 -0.54 -8.74 7.05
CA ASN A 128 -0.36 -8.73 8.51
C ASN A 128 -1.71 -8.99 9.22
N THR A 129 -2.37 -10.09 8.88
CA THR A 129 -3.74 -10.43 9.34
C THR A 129 -3.86 -10.67 10.85
N ASN A 130 -2.74 -10.85 11.55
CA ASN A 130 -2.65 -10.97 13.00
C ASN A 130 -2.63 -9.62 13.75
N LEU A 131 -2.60 -8.48 13.03
CA LEU A 131 -2.55 -7.15 13.65
C LEU A 131 -3.72 -6.89 14.58
N LYS A 132 -3.39 -6.56 15.83
CA LYS A 132 -4.30 -6.09 16.88
C LYS A 132 -4.18 -4.58 17.09
N ARG A 133 -3.00 -4.01 16.87
CA ARG A 133 -2.72 -2.57 17.06
C ARG A 133 -1.97 -1.99 15.88
N LEU A 134 -2.54 -0.98 15.25
CA LEU A 134 -1.92 -0.25 14.15
C LEU A 134 -1.88 1.26 14.44
N PHE A 135 -0.67 1.78 14.64
CA PHE A 135 -0.43 3.21 14.89
C PHE A 135 0.40 3.83 13.78
N VAL A 136 -0.25 4.61 12.92
CA VAL A 136 0.32 5.28 11.75
C VAL A 136 0.02 6.78 11.72
N TYR A 137 -0.36 7.36 12.86
CA TYR A 137 -0.65 8.79 12.98
C TYR A 137 0.58 9.67 12.71
N ASN A 138 0.35 10.92 12.30
CA ASN A 138 1.41 11.86 11.93
C ASN A 138 2.33 11.28 10.85
N ASN A 139 1.72 10.93 9.71
CA ASN A 139 2.37 10.53 8.46
C ASN A 139 1.76 11.35 7.30
N GLU A 140 2.03 10.94 6.06
CA GLU A 140 1.52 11.57 4.83
C GLU A 140 0.61 10.60 4.05
N LEU A 141 -0.02 9.65 4.75
CA LEU A 141 -0.87 8.63 4.12
C LEU A 141 -2.05 9.28 3.41
N THR A 142 -2.30 8.84 2.17
CA THR A 142 -3.45 9.28 1.36
C THR A 142 -4.61 8.30 1.39
N THR A 143 -4.30 7.02 1.61
CA THR A 143 -5.27 5.94 1.75
C THR A 143 -4.82 5.00 2.85
N LEU A 144 -5.76 4.33 3.48
CA LEU A 144 -5.49 3.25 4.42
C LEU A 144 -6.61 2.21 4.33
N ASP A 145 -6.24 0.97 4.03
CA ASP A 145 -7.14 -0.17 4.00
C ASP A 145 -6.70 -1.19 5.06
N VAL A 146 -7.59 -1.48 6.00
CA VAL A 146 -7.41 -2.51 7.04
C VAL A 146 -8.47 -3.62 6.96
N SER A 147 -9.13 -3.77 5.81
CA SER A 147 -10.20 -4.77 5.59
C SER A 147 -9.75 -6.22 5.81
N GLN A 148 -8.44 -6.50 5.69
CA GLN A 148 -7.89 -7.84 5.94
C GLN A 148 -7.46 -8.06 7.40
N ASN A 149 -7.44 -7.01 8.24
CA ASN A 149 -6.95 -7.08 9.62
C ASN A 149 -8.13 -7.36 10.58
N VAL A 150 -8.69 -8.56 10.49
CA VAL A 150 -9.91 -8.97 11.22
C VAL A 150 -9.77 -9.00 12.75
N ASN A 151 -8.52 -9.00 13.25
CA ASN A 151 -8.19 -9.03 14.68
C ASN A 151 -7.89 -7.62 15.24
N LEU A 152 -8.12 -6.55 14.48
CA LEU A 152 -7.73 -5.20 14.87
C LEU A 152 -8.59 -4.69 16.04
N GLU A 153 -7.93 -4.31 17.13
CA GLU A 153 -8.54 -3.79 18.37
C GLU A 153 -8.27 -2.29 18.54
N SER A 154 -7.18 -1.79 17.96
CA SER A 154 -6.85 -0.36 18.01
C SER A 154 -6.22 0.15 16.74
N LEU A 155 -6.80 1.22 16.20
CA LEU A 155 -6.32 1.93 15.02
C LEU A 155 -6.17 3.43 15.33
N ARG A 156 -4.95 3.94 15.12
CA ARG A 156 -4.66 5.37 15.22
C ARG A 156 -3.99 5.85 13.93
N CYS A 157 -4.76 6.57 13.12
CA CYS A 157 -4.36 7.11 11.83
C CYS A 157 -4.60 8.62 11.71
N TYR A 158 -4.78 9.31 12.84
CA TYR A 158 -4.96 10.76 12.89
C TYR A 158 -3.73 11.55 12.38
N THR A 159 -3.91 12.81 11.99
CA THR A 159 -2.86 13.66 11.40
C THR A 159 -2.21 12.99 10.18
N ASN A 160 -3.01 12.79 9.12
CA ASN A 160 -2.57 12.27 7.82
C ASN A 160 -3.29 13.08 6.71
N ASN A 161 -3.13 12.65 5.45
CA ASN A 161 -3.81 13.24 4.29
C ASN A 161 -4.83 12.25 3.70
N LEU A 162 -5.50 11.45 4.55
CA LEU A 162 -6.39 10.40 4.08
C LEU A 162 -7.57 11.00 3.30
N THR A 163 -7.81 10.50 2.11
CA THR A 163 -9.04 10.76 1.33
C THR A 163 -10.00 9.58 1.43
N GLU A 164 -9.46 8.39 1.67
CA GLU A 164 -10.18 7.13 1.80
C GLU A 164 -9.62 6.35 2.99
N LEU A 165 -10.52 5.81 3.80
CA LEU A 165 -10.18 4.94 4.92
C LEU A 165 -11.17 3.78 4.93
N ASN A 166 -10.68 2.56 4.71
CA ASN A 166 -11.49 1.36 4.79
C ASN A 166 -11.16 0.60 6.08
N ILE A 167 -12.12 0.59 7.01
CA ILE A 167 -12.04 -0.21 8.23
C ILE A 167 -13.03 -1.37 8.24
N ALA A 168 -13.80 -1.61 7.18
CA ALA A 168 -14.75 -2.71 7.07
C ALA A 168 -14.02 -4.06 6.99
N ASN A 169 -13.66 -4.60 8.15
CA ASN A 169 -12.86 -5.81 8.32
C ASN A 169 -13.69 -7.01 8.79
N GLY A 170 -15.01 -6.90 8.75
CA GLY A 170 -15.96 -7.90 9.24
C GLY A 170 -16.02 -8.04 10.76
N ASN A 171 -15.32 -7.18 11.52
CA ASN A 171 -15.23 -7.25 12.97
C ASN A 171 -15.02 -5.88 13.65
N ASN A 172 -15.64 -4.81 13.14
CA ASN A 172 -15.62 -3.48 13.76
C ASN A 172 -16.03 -3.47 15.26
N THR A 173 -16.76 -4.48 15.73
CA THR A 173 -17.18 -4.60 17.13
C THR A 173 -16.04 -4.84 18.13
N THR A 174 -14.86 -5.28 17.69
CA THR A 174 -13.67 -5.42 18.56
C THR A 174 -12.77 -4.20 18.57
N LEU A 175 -13.05 -3.20 17.73
CA LEU A 175 -12.24 -1.99 17.61
C LEU A 175 -12.56 -1.01 18.75
N ASP A 176 -11.92 -1.23 19.90
CA ASP A 176 -12.10 -0.46 21.14
C ASP A 176 -11.54 0.97 21.06
N ASN A 177 -10.56 1.21 20.17
CA ASN A 177 -9.89 2.50 20.08
C ASN A 177 -9.62 2.90 18.64
N PHE A 178 -10.42 3.82 18.11
CA PHE A 178 -10.34 4.34 16.75
C PHE A 178 -10.17 5.86 16.74
N LEU A 179 -9.02 6.32 16.23
CA LEU A 179 -8.68 7.74 16.11
C LEU A 179 -8.22 8.06 14.68
N ALA A 180 -9.03 8.81 13.94
CA ALA A 180 -8.84 9.18 12.53
C ALA A 180 -9.05 10.68 12.25
N TYR A 181 -9.00 11.54 13.28
CA TYR A 181 -9.13 12.99 13.15
C TYR A 181 -7.89 13.66 12.50
N GLU A 182 -7.96 14.94 12.14
CA GLU A 182 -6.88 15.65 11.43
C GLU A 182 -6.51 15.00 10.08
N ASN A 183 -7.51 14.54 9.34
CA ASN A 183 -7.45 14.14 7.93
C ASN A 183 -8.41 15.03 7.12
N PRO A 184 -8.01 16.26 6.75
CA PRO A 184 -8.93 17.30 6.27
C PRO A 184 -9.65 16.95 4.96
N GLU A 185 -9.10 16.04 4.15
CA GLU A 185 -9.69 15.59 2.88
C GLU A 185 -10.53 14.30 3.03
N LEU A 186 -10.60 13.73 4.24
CA LEU A 186 -11.35 12.51 4.51
C LEU A 186 -12.84 12.83 4.54
N THR A 187 -13.57 12.23 3.61
CA THR A 187 -15.03 12.41 3.49
C THR A 187 -15.80 11.15 3.81
N CYS A 188 -15.19 9.97 3.65
CA CYS A 188 -15.84 8.70 3.89
C CYS A 188 -14.91 7.72 4.59
N ILE A 189 -15.44 7.04 5.61
CA ILE A 189 -14.81 5.94 6.32
C ILE A 189 -15.68 4.72 6.12
N GLN A 190 -15.17 3.72 5.41
CA GLN A 190 -15.92 2.51 5.14
C GLN A 190 -15.94 1.60 6.37
N VAL A 191 -17.12 1.21 6.81
CA VAL A 191 -17.38 0.42 8.03
C VAL A 191 -18.23 -0.81 7.73
N ASP A 192 -18.26 -1.76 8.67
CA ASP A 192 -19.10 -2.97 8.54
C ASP A 192 -20.60 -2.67 8.77
N ASP A 193 -20.92 -1.70 9.63
CA ASP A 193 -22.28 -1.31 10.01
C ASP A 193 -22.29 0.18 10.43
N GLU A 194 -23.03 1.00 9.70
CA GLU A 194 -23.09 2.46 9.91
C GLU A 194 -23.72 2.83 11.26
N ASP A 195 -24.78 2.14 11.67
CA ASP A 195 -25.51 2.42 12.90
C ASP A 195 -24.63 2.13 14.13
N PHE A 196 -23.89 1.02 14.09
CA PHE A 196 -22.91 0.66 15.10
C PHE A 196 -21.80 1.70 15.19
N ALA A 197 -21.20 2.08 14.07
CA ALA A 197 -20.09 3.04 14.03
C ALA A 197 -20.51 4.42 14.57
N ASN A 198 -21.69 4.91 14.20
CA ASN A 198 -22.23 6.19 14.69
C ASN A 198 -22.62 6.15 16.18
N ALA A 199 -22.83 4.96 16.75
CA ALA A 199 -23.13 4.79 18.17
C ALA A 199 -21.88 4.79 19.08
N GLN A 200 -20.66 4.76 18.51
CA GLN A 200 -19.42 4.71 19.29
C GLN A 200 -18.97 6.11 19.75
N PRO A 201 -18.98 6.41 21.06
CA PRO A 201 -18.61 7.73 21.56
C PRO A 201 -17.09 7.98 21.57
N ASP A 202 -16.30 6.92 21.65
CA ASP A 202 -14.83 6.97 21.73
C ASP A 202 -14.14 6.92 20.36
N TRP A 203 -14.93 6.76 19.28
CA TRP A 203 -14.44 6.82 17.91
C TRP A 203 -14.37 8.28 17.46
N ILE A 204 -13.15 8.76 17.22
CA ILE A 204 -12.90 10.16 16.87
C ILE A 204 -12.47 10.26 15.42
N LYS A 205 -13.19 11.05 14.64
CA LYS A 205 -12.92 11.36 13.22
C LYS A 205 -13.11 12.85 12.95
N ASP A 206 -12.74 13.30 11.76
CA ASP A 206 -13.07 14.65 11.31
C ASP A 206 -14.57 14.84 11.12
N ASP A 207 -15.03 16.09 11.29
CA ASP A 207 -16.42 16.48 11.07
C ASP A 207 -16.84 16.31 9.59
N SER A 208 -15.88 16.37 8.66
CA SER A 208 -16.10 16.16 7.22
C SER A 208 -16.34 14.71 6.83
N ALA A 209 -15.84 13.76 7.64
CA ALA A 209 -15.92 12.35 7.35
C ALA A 209 -17.26 11.77 7.81
N VAL A 210 -17.86 10.89 7.02
CA VAL A 210 -19.02 10.08 7.42
C VAL A 210 -18.65 8.60 7.47
N TYR A 211 -19.31 7.84 8.34
CA TYR A 211 -19.27 6.38 8.27
C TYR A 211 -20.24 5.93 7.19
N SER A 212 -19.82 4.98 6.34
CA SER A 212 -20.64 4.37 5.29
C SER A 212 -20.32 2.89 5.16
N GLU A 213 -21.28 2.03 4.88
CA GLU A 213 -21.02 0.64 4.47
C GLU A 213 -20.42 0.57 3.05
N ASP A 214 -20.63 1.63 2.25
CA ASP A 214 -20.15 1.75 0.89
C ASP A 214 -19.61 3.17 0.62
N CYS A 215 -18.29 3.32 0.63
CA CYS A 215 -17.64 4.58 0.29
C CYS A 215 -17.44 4.78 -1.22
N THR A 216 -17.72 3.77 -2.05
CA THR A 216 -17.57 3.83 -3.53
C THR A 216 -18.65 4.66 -4.21
N LEU A 217 -19.69 5.06 -3.47
CA LEU A 217 -20.76 5.94 -3.93
C LEU A 217 -20.51 7.43 -3.59
N GLY A 218 -19.31 7.77 -3.12
CA GLY A 218 -18.84 9.13 -2.98
C GLY A 218 -18.86 9.85 -4.33
N VAL A 219 -19.39 11.06 -4.37
CA VAL A 219 -19.51 11.89 -5.59
C VAL A 219 -18.14 12.13 -6.26
N ALA A 220 -17.03 11.89 -5.57
CA ALA A 220 -15.67 11.96 -6.11
C ALA A 220 -15.37 10.94 -7.21
N ASP A 221 -15.92 9.71 -7.15
CA ASP A 221 -15.70 8.67 -8.18
C ASP A 221 -16.52 8.91 -9.46
N ILE A 222 -17.51 9.80 -9.41
CA ILE A 222 -18.29 10.23 -10.58
C ILE A 222 -17.62 11.42 -11.30
N GLU A 223 -16.64 12.10 -10.70
CA GLU A 223 -15.99 13.27 -11.31
C GLU A 223 -14.80 12.98 -12.23
N ASN A 224 -14.35 11.72 -12.35
CA ASN A 224 -13.31 11.35 -13.32
C ASN A 224 -13.79 10.50 -14.50
N GLU A 225 -15.10 10.47 -14.77
CA GLU A 225 -15.54 10.38 -16.16
C GLU A 225 -15.53 11.80 -16.75
N PHE A 226 -14.51 12.11 -17.56
CA PHE A 226 -14.61 13.18 -18.53
C PHE A 226 -15.97 13.05 -19.24
N GLN A 227 -16.94 13.91 -18.90
CA GLN A 227 -18.34 13.86 -19.37
C GLN A 227 -18.37 14.20 -20.87
N LEU A 228 -17.84 13.29 -21.67
CA LEU A 228 -17.72 13.38 -23.10
C LEU A 228 -18.77 12.49 -23.71
N THR A 229 -19.75 13.11 -24.34
CA THR A 229 -20.82 12.40 -25.03
C THR A 229 -20.61 12.46 -26.54
N LEU A 230 -20.93 11.35 -27.20
CA LEU A 230 -20.86 11.21 -28.65
C LEU A 230 -22.27 11.09 -29.19
N PHE A 231 -22.66 11.99 -30.08
CA PHE A 231 -23.97 11.92 -30.72
C PHE A 231 -23.92 12.36 -32.19
N PRO A 232 -24.84 11.90 -33.04
CA PRO A 232 -25.74 10.78 -32.80
C PRO A 232 -24.94 9.46 -32.71
N ASN A 233 -25.33 8.55 -31.83
CA ASN A 233 -24.79 7.19 -31.80
C ASN A 233 -25.97 6.21 -31.79
N PRO A 234 -26.27 5.50 -32.89
CA PRO A 234 -25.44 5.32 -34.10
C PRO A 234 -25.36 6.54 -35.05
N VAL A 235 -24.21 6.76 -35.68
CA VAL A 235 -23.90 7.86 -36.62
C VAL A 235 -23.93 7.41 -38.07
N THR A 236 -24.32 8.29 -39.00
CA THR A 236 -24.31 8.02 -40.45
C THR A 236 -23.24 8.82 -41.21
N GLN A 237 -23.03 10.09 -40.85
CA GLN A 237 -22.11 10.99 -41.56
C GLN A 237 -21.24 11.82 -40.60
N VAL A 238 -21.84 12.55 -39.67
CA VAL A 238 -21.12 13.45 -38.76
C VAL A 238 -21.37 13.04 -37.32
N LEU A 239 -20.29 12.81 -36.59
CA LEU A 239 -20.26 12.54 -35.16
C LEU A 239 -19.89 13.83 -34.42
N PHE A 240 -20.72 14.23 -33.48
CA PHE A 240 -20.50 15.37 -32.58
C PHE A 240 -19.90 14.88 -31.27
N ILE A 241 -18.96 15.65 -30.75
CA ILE A 241 -18.35 15.48 -29.44
C ILE A 241 -18.84 16.64 -28.58
N ASP A 242 -19.61 16.33 -27.55
CA ASP A 242 -19.97 17.29 -26.52
C ASP A 242 -19.10 17.03 -25.29
N SER A 243 -18.37 18.07 -24.89
CA SER A 243 -17.34 18.04 -23.86
C SER A 243 -17.37 19.37 -23.12
N PRO A 244 -17.41 19.38 -21.78
CA PRO A 244 -17.39 20.60 -20.97
C PRO A 244 -16.02 21.32 -21.02
N LEU A 245 -14.99 20.66 -21.55
CA LEU A 245 -13.61 21.17 -21.62
C LEU A 245 -13.12 21.25 -23.07
N GLN A 246 -12.24 22.21 -23.36
CA GLN A 246 -11.61 22.37 -24.67
C GLN A 246 -10.67 21.20 -24.97
N ILE A 247 -10.85 20.56 -26.13
CA ILE A 247 -10.00 19.46 -26.61
C ILE A 247 -8.68 20.04 -27.12
N HIS A 248 -7.59 19.82 -26.37
CA HIS A 248 -6.23 20.20 -26.77
C HIS A 248 -5.43 18.93 -27.08
N GLY A 249 -5.65 18.33 -28.24
CA GLY A 249 -4.96 17.10 -28.62
C GLY A 249 -5.42 16.47 -29.92
N ALA A 250 -4.69 15.44 -30.36
CA ALA A 250 -5.08 14.62 -31.50
C ALA A 250 -6.17 13.63 -31.08
N ILE A 251 -7.21 13.53 -31.91
CA ILE A 251 -8.28 12.54 -31.77
C ILE A 251 -7.95 11.36 -32.69
N LEU A 252 -8.09 10.13 -32.18
CA LEU A 252 -7.84 8.90 -32.92
C LEU A 252 -9.12 8.10 -33.09
N ILE A 253 -9.39 7.63 -34.30
CA ILE A 253 -10.39 6.60 -34.56
C ILE A 253 -9.68 5.25 -34.61
N LEU A 254 -10.15 4.30 -33.80
CA LEU A 254 -9.62 2.94 -33.69
C LEU A 254 -10.68 1.92 -34.16
N ASP A 255 -10.21 0.81 -34.74
CA ASP A 255 -11.05 -0.38 -34.95
C ASP A 255 -11.23 -1.19 -33.66
N VAL A 256 -11.97 -2.30 -33.73
CA VAL A 256 -12.22 -3.18 -32.58
C VAL A 256 -10.99 -3.99 -32.15
N GLN A 257 -9.93 -4.01 -32.97
CA GLN A 257 -8.63 -4.60 -32.66
C GLN A 257 -7.64 -3.58 -32.07
N GLY A 258 -8.04 -2.31 -31.95
CA GLY A 258 -7.21 -1.23 -31.40
C GLY A 258 -6.26 -0.58 -32.42
N HIS A 259 -6.35 -0.91 -33.71
CA HIS A 259 -5.53 -0.25 -34.73
C HIS A 259 -6.07 1.14 -35.06
N VAL A 260 -5.14 2.08 -35.26
CA VAL A 260 -5.50 3.45 -35.65
C VAL A 260 -5.95 3.48 -37.11
N ILE A 261 -7.22 3.82 -37.32
CA ILE A 261 -7.83 4.02 -38.63
C ILE A 261 -7.62 5.45 -39.13
N ARG A 262 -7.66 6.45 -38.22
CA ARG A 262 -7.53 7.86 -38.60
C ARG A 262 -7.04 8.74 -37.46
N HIS A 263 -6.20 9.72 -37.80
CA HIS A 263 -5.84 10.86 -36.95
C HIS A 263 -6.67 12.09 -37.34
N ILE A 264 -7.18 12.80 -36.33
CA ILE A 264 -8.03 13.98 -36.50
C ILE A 264 -7.48 15.08 -35.60
N ALA A 265 -7.39 16.30 -36.13
CA ALA A 265 -7.05 17.47 -35.33
C ALA A 265 -8.16 17.74 -34.29
N ALA A 266 -7.83 18.48 -33.24
CA ALA A 266 -8.79 18.90 -32.22
C ALA A 266 -10.04 19.53 -32.86
N SER A 267 -11.19 18.90 -32.68
CA SER A 267 -12.48 19.32 -33.25
C SER A 267 -13.63 18.74 -32.42
N ASN A 268 -14.73 19.48 -32.32
CA ASN A 268 -15.97 18.99 -31.70
C ASN A 268 -16.87 18.26 -32.71
N THR A 269 -16.47 18.20 -33.98
CA THR A 269 -17.18 17.51 -35.06
C THR A 269 -16.24 16.65 -35.87
N ILE A 270 -16.71 15.45 -36.22
CA ILE A 270 -15.93 14.45 -36.95
C ILE A 270 -16.76 13.91 -38.10
N ASP A 271 -16.24 14.03 -39.32
CA ASP A 271 -16.79 13.36 -40.49
C ASP A 271 -16.35 11.89 -40.54
N VAL A 272 -17.32 11.00 -40.34
CA VAL A 272 -17.18 9.54 -40.38
C VAL A 272 -17.84 8.92 -41.62
N SER A 273 -18.28 9.72 -42.59
CA SER A 273 -18.98 9.24 -43.81
C SER A 273 -18.16 8.23 -44.61
N ALA A 274 -16.83 8.34 -44.57
CA ALA A 274 -15.90 7.44 -45.25
C ALA A 274 -15.70 6.08 -44.54
N LEU A 275 -16.22 5.91 -43.31
CA LEU A 275 -16.14 4.64 -42.58
C LEU A 275 -17.24 3.68 -43.02
N HIS A 276 -16.90 2.40 -43.13
CA HIS A 276 -17.88 1.34 -43.31
C HIS A 276 -18.75 1.17 -42.06
N SER A 277 -19.92 0.55 -42.21
CA SER A 277 -20.79 0.23 -41.08
C SER A 277 -20.07 -0.71 -40.11
N GLY A 278 -20.07 -0.38 -38.82
CA GLY A 278 -19.28 -1.11 -37.83
C GLY A 278 -19.17 -0.41 -36.48
N ILE A 279 -18.45 -1.06 -35.56
CA ILE A 279 -18.13 -0.52 -34.23
C ILE A 279 -16.74 0.09 -34.31
N TYR A 280 -16.60 1.31 -33.78
CA TYR A 280 -15.34 2.03 -33.70
C TYR A 280 -15.17 2.62 -32.30
N PHE A 281 -13.92 2.90 -31.95
CA PHE A 281 -13.56 3.59 -30.73
C PHE A 281 -12.93 4.93 -31.05
N LEU A 282 -13.33 5.97 -30.33
CA LEU A 282 -12.76 7.29 -30.40
C LEU A 282 -11.87 7.50 -29.17
N LYS A 283 -10.56 7.65 -29.38
CA LYS A 283 -9.59 7.92 -28.33
C LYS A 283 -9.19 9.40 -28.40
N ILE A 284 -9.40 10.13 -27.31
CA ILE A 284 -9.12 11.56 -27.17
C ILE A 284 -8.09 11.71 -26.08
N ALA A 285 -6.92 12.25 -26.43
CA ALA A 285 -5.87 12.57 -25.47
C ALA A 285 -5.96 14.06 -25.07
N SER A 286 -5.96 14.31 -23.76
CA SER A 286 -5.82 15.62 -23.13
C SER A 286 -4.51 15.67 -22.34
N GLU A 287 -4.10 16.86 -21.88
CA GLU A 287 -2.87 17.07 -21.09
C GLU A 287 -2.83 16.25 -19.80
N ARG A 288 -4.00 15.87 -19.26
CA ARG A 288 -4.12 15.16 -17.98
C ARG A 288 -4.59 13.70 -18.10
N GLN A 289 -5.23 13.31 -19.19
CA GLN A 289 -5.82 11.97 -19.32
C GLN A 289 -6.16 11.59 -20.77
N THR A 290 -6.41 10.30 -20.98
CA THR A 290 -6.90 9.76 -22.26
C THR A 290 -8.28 9.13 -22.07
N VAL A 291 -9.25 9.55 -22.87
CA VAL A 291 -10.63 9.03 -22.84
C VAL A 291 -10.88 8.20 -24.10
N VAL A 292 -11.55 7.05 -23.94
CA VAL A 292 -11.98 6.20 -25.06
C VAL A 292 -13.50 6.04 -25.02
N LYS A 293 -14.20 6.43 -26.08
CA LYS A 293 -15.66 6.26 -26.20
C LYS A 293 -16.01 5.45 -27.46
N LYS A 294 -16.95 4.52 -27.34
CA LYS A 294 -17.44 3.68 -28.44
C LYS A 294 -18.50 4.42 -29.26
N PHE A 295 -18.42 4.33 -30.59
CA PHE A 295 -19.53 4.75 -31.46
C PHE A 295 -19.82 3.69 -32.55
N ILE A 296 -21.05 3.69 -33.04
CA ILE A 296 -21.53 2.76 -34.06
C ILE A 296 -21.77 3.53 -35.36
N LYS A 297 -21.08 3.16 -36.43
CA LYS A 297 -21.33 3.66 -37.79
C LYS A 297 -22.41 2.80 -38.44
N LYS A 298 -23.50 3.43 -38.88
CA LYS A 298 -24.51 2.82 -39.75
C LYS A 298 -24.15 2.98 -41.21
#